data_AF-A0A2J4P0I5-F1
#
_entry.id   AF-A0A2J4P0I5-F1
#
_cell.length_a   1.000
_cell.length_b   1.000
_cell.length_c   1.000
_cell.angle_alpha   90.00
_cell.angle_beta   90.00
_cell.angle_gamma   90.00
#
_symmetry.space_group_name_H-M   'P 1'
#
loop_
_entity.id
_entity.type
_entity.pdbx_description
1 polymer ?
#
loop_
_entity_poly.entity_id
_entity_poly.type
_entity_poly.pdbx_seq_one_letter_code
_entity_poly.pdbx_strand_id
1 'polypeptide(L)' 'MFDFSTPVDRHGTWCTQWDYVADRFGAADLLPFTISDMDFATAPCIIDAVSKRLAHGVFGYSRWKNDEFLGAVSH' A
#
# COMPACT_ATOMS: atom_id res chain seq x y z
N MET A 1 -18.44 3.35 -4.94
CA MET A 1 -17.77 3.49 -6.25
C MET A 1 -16.33 3.86 -5.99
N PHE A 2 -15.37 3.30 -6.73
CA PHE A 2 -13.95 3.63 -6.59
C PHE A 2 -13.61 4.85 -7.45
N ASP A 3 -12.73 5.70 -6.95
CA ASP A 3 -12.16 6.83 -7.70
C ASP A 3 -10.71 6.50 -8.07
N PHE A 4 -10.46 6.40 -9.37
CA PHE A 4 -9.13 6.17 -9.95
C PHE A 4 -8.62 7.38 -10.74
N SER A 5 -9.36 8.49 -10.72
CA SER A 5 -9.03 9.70 -11.49
C SER A 5 -8.33 10.75 -10.63
N THR A 6 -8.59 10.76 -9.33
CA THR A 6 -7.93 11.68 -8.40
C THR A 6 -6.45 11.30 -8.23
N PRO A 7 -5.50 12.18 -8.60
CA PRO A 7 -4.08 11.94 -8.35
C PRO A 7 -3.79 11.90 -6.85
N VAL A 8 -2.93 10.96 -6.44
CA VAL A 8 -2.43 10.87 -5.07
C VAL A 8 -0.96 11.26 -5.08
N ASP A 9 -0.62 12.34 -4.38
CA ASP A 9 0.78 12.72 -4.20
C ASP A 9 1.46 11.73 -3.24
N ARG A 10 2.56 11.13 -3.70
CA ARG A 10 3.35 10.13 -2.96
C ARG A 10 4.75 10.62 -2.64
N HIS A 11 5.09 11.88 -2.94
CA HIS A 11 6.37 12.44 -2.55
C HIS A 11 6.48 12.58 -1.03
N GLY A 12 7.69 12.38 -0.50
CA GLY A 12 7.95 12.45 0.94
C GLY A 12 7.34 11.29 1.74
N THR A 13 6.91 10.21 1.08
CA THR A 13 6.34 9.01 1.74
C THR A 13 7.32 7.84 1.81
N TRP A 14 8.59 8.08 1.43
CA TRP A 14 9.61 7.06 1.22
C TRP A 14 9.23 6.07 0.10
N CYS A 15 8.53 6.58 -0.92
CA CYS A 15 8.09 5.80 -2.05
C CYS A 15 9.25 5.53 -3.02
N THR A 16 9.66 4.27 -3.19
CA THR A 16 10.71 3.87 -4.16
C THR A 16 10.46 4.41 -5.57
N GLN A 17 9.19 4.43 -6.00
CA GLN A 17 8.81 4.90 -7.32
C GLN A 17 9.07 6.40 -7.50
N TRP A 18 8.77 7.25 -6.50
CA TRP A 18 8.80 8.71 -6.60
C TRP A 18 10.00 9.38 -5.90
N ASP A 19 10.33 8.96 -4.68
CA ASP A 19 11.37 9.61 -3.85
C ASP A 19 12.80 9.16 -4.21
N TYR A 20 12.96 8.00 -4.85
CA TYR A 20 14.27 7.40 -5.16
C TYR A 20 14.55 7.28 -6.67
N VAL A 21 13.89 8.10 -7.48
CA VAL A 21 14.05 8.15 -8.95
C VAL A 21 15.50 8.46 -9.34
N ALA A 22 16.10 9.48 -8.74
CA ALA A 22 17.47 9.90 -9.08
C ALA A 22 18.51 8.83 -8.74
N ASP A 23 18.37 8.18 -7.59
CA ASP A 23 19.23 7.07 -7.16
C ASP A 23 19.17 5.90 -8.16
N ARG A 24 17.95 5.58 -8.64
CA ARG A 24 17.72 4.42 -9.49
C ARG A 24 18.05 4.64 -10.96
N PHE A 25 17.84 5.86 -11.47
CA PHE A 25 17.94 6.17 -12.90
C PHE A 25 19.03 7.19 -13.26
N GLY A 26 19.74 7.74 -12.26
CA GLY A 26 20.81 8.73 -12.48
C GLY A 26 20.33 10.12 -12.89
N ALA A 27 19.02 10.37 -12.86
CA ALA A 27 18.42 11.66 -13.18
C ALA A 27 17.24 11.94 -12.24
N ALA A 28 17.19 13.16 -11.69
CA ALA A 28 16.06 13.65 -10.91
C ALA A 28 14.88 14.02 -11.82
N ASP A 29 13.71 14.22 -11.21
CA ASP A 29 12.51 14.79 -11.85
C ASP A 29 11.96 13.99 -13.05
N LEU A 30 12.23 12.68 -13.11
CA LEU A 30 11.59 11.79 -14.09
C LEU A 30 10.20 11.39 -13.63
N LEU A 31 9.28 11.24 -14.58
CA LEU A 31 7.97 10.61 -14.35
C LEU A 31 8.12 9.08 -14.36
N PRO A 32 7.94 8.38 -13.23
CA PRO A 32 8.34 6.98 -13.09
C PRO A 32 7.20 5.99 -13.41
N PHE A 33 7.45 5.07 -14.35
CA PHE A 33 6.55 3.95 -14.70
C PHE A 33 7.25 2.60 -14.58
N THR A 34 7.90 2.35 -13.44
CA THR A 34 8.92 1.29 -13.35
C THR A 34 8.72 0.28 -12.23
N ILE A 35 7.93 0.60 -11.20
CA ILE A 35 7.67 -0.28 -10.05
C ILE A 35 6.25 -0.81 -10.15
N SER A 36 6.06 -2.10 -9.85
CA SER A 36 4.75 -2.75 -9.86
C SER A 36 3.96 -2.50 -8.57
N ASP A 37 3.85 -1.23 -8.16
CA ASP A 37 2.83 -0.75 -7.22
C ASP A 37 1.85 0.19 -7.96
N MET A 38 1.01 0.94 -7.24
CA MET A 38 -0.03 1.78 -7.83
C MET A 38 -0.07 3.16 -7.19
N ASP A 39 -0.40 4.18 -7.98
CA ASP A 39 -0.70 5.55 -7.52
C ASP A 39 -2.19 5.75 -7.18
N PHE A 40 -2.84 4.71 -6.65
CA PHE A 40 -4.23 4.73 -6.20
C PHE A 40 -4.33 4.53 -4.70
N ALA A 41 -5.33 5.16 -4.08
CA ALA A 41 -5.70 4.82 -2.72
C ALA A 41 -6.13 3.35 -2.62
N THR A 42 -5.72 2.70 -1.52
CA THR A 42 -6.17 1.34 -1.21
C THR A 42 -7.69 1.28 -1.04
N ALA A 43 -8.29 0.13 -1.34
CA ALA A 43 -9.74 -0.05 -1.23
C ALA A 43 -10.27 0.27 0.19
N PRO A 44 -11.43 0.95 0.33
CA PRO A 44 -11.96 1.35 1.64
C PRO A 44 -12.13 0.19 2.62
N CYS A 45 -12.54 -1.00 2.15
CA CYS A 45 -12.69 -2.18 3.00
C CYS A 45 -11.36 -2.65 3.62
N ILE A 46 -10.23 -2.44 2.95
CA ILE A 46 -8.90 -2.77 3.47
C ILE A 46 -8.50 -1.72 4.51
N ILE A 47 -8.71 -0.42 4.23
CA ILE A 47 -8.47 0.67 5.19
C ILE A 47 -9.27 0.44 6.48
N ASP A 48 -10.53 0.06 6.36
CA ASP A 48 -11.40 -0.24 7.51
C ASP A 48 -10.90 -1.44 8.32
N ALA A 49 -10.49 -2.52 7.65
CA ALA A 49 -9.96 -3.71 8.31
C ALA A 49 -8.67 -3.39 9.09
N VAL A 50 -7.75 -2.65 8.47
CA VAL A 50 -6.51 -2.19 9.12
C VAL A 50 -6.83 -1.26 10.30
N SER A 51 -7.74 -0.30 10.12
CA SER A 51 -8.14 0.65 11.16
C SER A 51 -8.76 -0.05 12.38
N LYS A 52 -9.65 -1.02 12.15
CA LYS A 52 -10.21 -1.87 13.22
C LYS A 52 -9.12 -2.63 13.96
N ARG A 53 -8.14 -3.20 13.23
CA ARG A 53 -7.03 -3.91 13.85
C ARG A 53 -6.15 -2.97 14.67
N LEU A 54 -5.90 -1.75 14.19
CA LEU A 54 -5.14 -0.73 14.92
C LEU A 54 -5.84 -0.33 16.22
N ALA A 55 -7.17 -0.19 16.20
CA ALA A 55 -7.97 0.20 17.37
C ALA A 55 -7.88 -0.77 18.56
N HIS A 56 -7.51 -2.05 18.33
CA HIS A 56 -7.30 -3.02 19.40
C HIS A 56 -6.11 -2.67 20.33
N GLY A 57 -5.14 -1.88 19.86
CA GLY A 57 -4.04 -1.34 20.68
C GLY A 57 -2.93 -2.34 21.07
N VAL A 58 -3.18 -3.65 21.02
CA VAL A 58 -2.15 -4.68 21.28
C VAL A 58 -1.59 -5.22 19.96
N PHE A 59 -0.28 -5.12 19.75
CA PHE A 59 0.44 -5.56 18.53
C PHE A 59 1.43 -6.71 18.80
N GLY A 60 1.03 -7.68 19.61
CA GLY A 60 1.81 -8.88 19.88
C GLY A 60 1.80 -9.90 18.74
N TYR A 61 2.37 -11.08 19.00
CA TYR A 61 2.46 -12.16 18.03
C TYR A 61 1.09 -12.53 17.45
N SER A 62 0.98 -12.46 16.12
CA SER A 62 -0.20 -12.87 15.35
C SER A 62 0.15 -14.10 14.52
N ARG A 63 -0.64 -15.16 14.62
CA ARG A 63 -0.39 -16.42 13.88
C ARG A 63 -1.05 -16.35 12.50
N TRP A 64 -0.26 -16.48 11.44
CA TRP A 64 -0.76 -16.43 10.05
C TRP A 64 -1.69 -17.60 9.70
N LYS A 65 -1.41 -18.79 10.26
CA LYS A 65 -2.22 -19.99 10.04
C LYS A 65 -3.47 -19.97 10.93
N ASN A 66 -4.48 -19.24 10.49
CA ASN A 66 -5.80 -19.15 11.11
C ASN A 66 -6.89 -19.30 10.04
N ASP A 67 -8.11 -19.59 10.46
CA ASP A 67 -9.21 -19.91 9.53
C ASP A 67 -9.61 -18.71 8.66
N GLU A 68 -9.51 -17.47 9.17
CA GLU A 68 -9.81 -16.26 8.39
C GLU A 68 -8.83 -16.09 7.22
N PHE A 69 -7.53 -16.23 7.47
CA PHE A 69 -6.52 -16.11 6.41
C PHE A 69 -6.63 -17.24 5.40
N LEU A 70 -6.76 -18.50 5.87
CA LEU A 70 -6.87 -19.64 4.97
C LEU A 70 -8.14 -19.57 4.12
N GLY A 71 -9.29 -19.22 4.71
CA GLY A 71 -10.55 -19.05 4.01
C GLY A 71 -10.53 -17.92 2.97
N ALA A 72 -9.70 -16.89 3.15
CA ALA A 72 -9.56 -15.79 2.20
C ALA A 72 -8.75 -16.16 0.94
N VAL A 73 -7.95 -17.22 0.99
CA VAL A 73 -7.04 -17.63 -0.11
C VAL A 73 -7.37 -19.01 -0.70
N SER A 74 -8.31 -19.75 -0.12
CA SER A 74 -8.83 -21.00 -0.66
C SER A 74 -10.09 -20.75 -1.49
N HIS A 75 -10.13 -21.31 -2.70
CA HIS A 75 -11.31 -21.33 -3.58
C HIS A 75 -11.99 -22.69 -3.54
#